data_AF-A0A920SEG6-F1
#
_entry.id   AF-A0A920SEG6-F1
#
_cell.length_a   1.000
_cell.length_b   1.000
_cell.length_c   1.000
_cell.angle_alpha   90.00
_cell.angle_beta   90.00
_cell.angle_gamma   90.00
#
_symmetry.space_group_name_H-M   'P 1'
#
loop_
_entity.id
_entity.type
_entity.pdbx_description
1 polymer ?
#
loop_
_entity_poly.entity_id
_entity_poly.type
_entity_poly.pdbx_seq_one_letter_code
_entity_poly.pdbx_strand_id
1 'polypeptide(L)'
;MCNGMGACRQHVGTMCPSYVATRDEEHSTRGRANLLRASLSGKLPEGTMTRKRLWEAMDLCLECKGCKSECESGVDMAKLKYEFLDQYQGAKGIPLRKECSDTSVDSASGEANRSFLQLRSQ
;
A
#
# COMPACT_ATOMS: atom_id res chain seq x y z
N MET A 1 -9.80 -0.70 -9.32
CA MET A 1 -8.81 0.40 -9.29
C MET A 1 -9.52 1.71 -9.02
N CYS A 2 -8.87 2.67 -8.35
CA CYS A 2 -9.47 3.99 -8.05
C CYS A 2 -9.68 4.82 -9.32
N ASN A 3 -10.87 5.37 -9.48
CA ASN A 3 -11.27 6.25 -10.58
C ASN A 3 -11.12 7.75 -10.27
N GLY A 4 -10.76 8.12 -9.03
CA GLY A 4 -10.52 9.50 -8.63
C GLY A 4 -11.76 10.34 -8.30
N MET A 5 -12.96 9.76 -8.29
CA MET A 5 -14.23 10.48 -8.06
C MET A 5 -14.33 11.17 -6.69
N GLY A 6 -13.61 10.67 -5.68
CA GLY A 6 -13.57 11.29 -4.35
C GLY A 6 -14.84 11.09 -3.50
N ALA A 7 -15.66 10.10 -3.83
CA ALA A 7 -16.84 9.69 -3.02
C ALA A 7 -16.48 9.38 -1.55
N CYS A 8 -15.26 8.90 -1.30
CA CYS A 8 -14.73 8.63 0.05
C CYS A 8 -14.49 9.88 0.91
N ARG A 9 -14.81 11.10 0.45
CA ARG A 9 -14.72 12.35 1.24
C ARG A 9 -16.08 12.84 1.73
N GLN A 10 -17.09 11.97 1.70
CA GLN A 10 -18.42 12.30 2.17
C GLN A 10 -18.43 12.60 3.68
N HIS A 11 -19.20 13.60 4.09
CA HIS A 11 -19.32 13.99 5.50
C HIS A 11 -20.25 13.07 6.30
N VAL A 12 -20.91 12.12 5.62
CA VAL A 12 -21.88 11.18 6.18
C VAL A 12 -21.48 9.76 5.82
N GLY A 13 -21.51 8.85 6.80
CA GLY A 13 -21.04 7.47 6.66
C GLY A 13 -19.64 7.25 7.23
N THR A 14 -19.12 6.03 7.07
CA THR A 14 -17.74 5.71 7.43
C THR A 14 -16.81 6.55 6.56
N MET A 15 -15.75 7.12 7.14
CA MET A 15 -14.63 7.72 6.41
C MET A 15 -13.35 7.08 6.94
N CYS A 16 -12.26 7.15 6.17
CA CYS A 16 -10.95 6.73 6.67
C CYS A 16 -10.59 7.48 7.96
N PRO A 17 -10.40 6.81 9.12
CA PRO A 17 -10.15 7.48 10.40
C PRO A 17 -8.90 8.36 10.36
N SER A 18 -7.87 7.92 9.64
CA SER A 18 -6.63 8.69 9.44
C SER A 18 -6.87 10.01 8.69
N TYR A 19 -7.80 10.03 7.72
CA TYR A 19 -8.19 11.25 7.01
C TYR A 19 -9.01 12.18 7.91
N VAL A 20 -9.90 11.65 8.75
CA VAL A 20 -10.68 12.46 9.69
C VAL A 20 -9.78 13.19 10.68
N ALA A 21 -8.74 12.51 11.18
CA ALA A 21 -7.78 13.06 12.13
C ALA A 21 -6.82 14.07 11.50
N THR A 22 -6.27 13.77 10.33
CA THR A 22 -5.21 14.60 9.70
C THR A 22 -5.76 15.67 8.76
N ARG A 23 -6.93 15.43 8.15
CA ARG A 23 -7.50 16.20 7.03
C ARG A 23 -6.58 16.29 5.81
N ASP A 24 -5.55 15.46 5.73
CA ASP A 24 -4.64 15.39 4.59
C ASP A 24 -5.16 14.38 3.57
N GLU A 25 -5.32 14.82 2.33
CA GLU A 25 -5.82 14.00 1.22
C GLU A 25 -5.05 12.69 1.05
N GLU A 26 -3.75 12.65 1.38
CA GLU A 26 -2.93 11.44 1.26
C GLU A 26 -3.41 10.30 2.15
N HIS A 27 -4.06 10.62 3.25
CA HIS A 27 -4.61 9.65 4.18
C HIS A 27 -6.04 9.24 3.84
N SER A 28 -6.66 9.85 2.83
CA SER A 28 -7.94 9.43 2.29
C SER A 28 -7.82 8.12 1.49
N THR A 29 -8.92 7.38 1.34
CA THR A 29 -8.97 6.18 0.50
C THR A 29 -8.53 6.49 -0.94
N ARG A 30 -8.93 7.65 -1.47
CA ARG A 30 -8.53 8.13 -2.80
C ARG A 30 -7.04 8.43 -2.86
N GLY A 31 -6.50 9.17 -1.89
CA GLY A 31 -5.09 9.54 -1.85
C GLY A 31 -4.19 8.32 -1.84
N ARG A 32 -4.46 7.37 -0.94
CA ARG A 32 -3.72 6.11 -0.84
C ARG A 32 -3.78 5.28 -2.12
N ALA A 33 -4.96 5.13 -2.71
CA ALA A 33 -5.13 4.35 -3.92
C ALA A 33 -4.43 4.99 -5.13
N ASN A 34 -4.47 6.32 -5.24
CA ASN A 34 -3.77 7.05 -6.30
C ASN A 34 -2.25 7.00 -6.11
N LEU A 35 -1.77 7.12 -4.88
CA LEU A 35 -0.35 7.03 -4.56
C LEU A 35 0.20 5.63 -4.89
N LEU A 36 -0.55 4.59 -4.52
CA LEU A 36 -0.20 3.21 -4.86
C LEU A 36 -0.21 3.00 -6.38
N ARG A 37 -1.24 3.47 -7.09
CA ARG A 37 -1.31 3.41 -8.55
C ARG A 37 -0.12 4.11 -9.21
N ALA A 38 0.26 5.28 -8.70
CA ALA A 38 1.40 6.03 -9.22
C ALA A 38 2.71 5.27 -8.98
N SER A 39 2.88 4.67 -7.79
CA SER A 39 4.04 3.83 -7.46
C SER A 39 4.14 2.59 -8.34
N LEU A 40 3.03 1.92 -8.64
CA LEU A 40 3.01 0.71 -9.48
C LEU A 40 3.15 1.02 -10.98
N SER A 41 2.73 2.19 -11.43
CA SER A 41 2.72 2.54 -12.86
C SER A 41 4.10 2.71 -13.49
N GLY A 42 5.17 2.78 -12.68
CA GLY A 42 6.54 3.04 -13.17
C GLY A 42 6.74 4.42 -13.82
N LYS A 43 5.71 5.28 -13.82
CA LYS A 43 5.75 6.63 -14.40
C LYS A 43 6.42 7.67 -13.50
N LEU A 44 6.81 7.29 -12.28
CA LEU A 44 7.49 8.17 -11.34
C LEU A 44 9.00 7.86 -11.36
N PRO A 45 9.88 8.87 -11.45
CA PRO A 45 11.32 8.66 -11.46
C PRO A 45 11.78 7.90 -10.20
N GLU A 46 12.72 6.98 -10.35
CA GLU A 46 13.30 6.26 -9.21
C GLU A 46 13.82 7.26 -8.16
N GLY A 47 13.25 7.23 -6.95
CA GLY A 47 13.59 8.18 -5.88
C GLY A 47 12.58 9.32 -5.68
N THR A 48 11.57 9.45 -6.54
CA THR A 48 10.55 10.49 -6.43
C THR A 48 9.45 10.05 -5.48
N MET A 49 9.49 10.48 -4.23
CA MET A 49 8.37 10.49 -3.27
C MET A 49 7.60 9.17 -3.03
N THR A 50 7.98 8.03 -3.60
CA THR A 50 7.12 6.83 -3.64
C THR A 50 7.43 5.79 -2.60
N ARG A 51 8.63 5.72 -2.03
CA ARG A 51 8.92 4.70 -1.00
C ARG A 51 8.63 5.19 0.40
N LYS A 52 9.14 6.37 0.76
CA LYS A 52 8.94 6.95 2.11
C LYS A 52 7.51 7.45 2.30
N ARG A 53 6.98 8.27 1.38
CA ARG A 53 5.65 8.85 1.49
C ARG A 53 4.53 7.81 1.34
N LEU A 54 4.69 6.84 0.43
CA LEU A 54 3.77 5.70 0.38
C LEU A 54 3.81 4.89 1.68
N TRP A 55 4.99 4.73 2.26
CA TRP A 55 5.09 4.08 3.55
C TRP A 55 4.38 4.88 4.64
N GLU A 56 4.65 6.18 4.78
CA GLU A 56 3.99 7.08 5.74
C GLU A 56 2.47 7.10 5.57
N ALA A 57 2.00 7.12 4.32
CA ALA A 57 0.60 6.94 4.02
C ALA A 57 0.15 5.60 4.61
N MET A 58 0.68 4.47 4.12
CA MET A 58 0.25 3.11 4.50
C MET A 58 0.40 2.78 5.99
N ASP A 59 1.35 3.38 6.70
CA ASP A 59 1.59 3.21 8.13
C ASP A 59 0.40 3.69 8.96
N LEU A 60 -0.16 4.85 8.61
CA LEU A 60 -1.39 5.38 9.25
C LEU A 60 -2.67 4.65 8.82
N CYS A 61 -2.60 3.63 7.95
CA CYS A 61 -3.76 2.83 7.59
C CYS A 61 -4.03 1.79 8.69
N LEU A 62 -5.12 1.97 9.44
CA LEU A 62 -5.54 1.06 10.51
C LEU A 62 -6.24 -0.23 10.02
N GLU A 63 -6.28 -0.48 8.71
CA GLU A 63 -6.95 -1.67 8.14
C GLU A 63 -8.42 -1.83 8.55
N CYS A 64 -9.09 -0.73 8.92
CA CYS A 64 -10.48 -0.71 9.40
C CYS A 64 -11.53 -1.15 8.36
N LYS A 65 -11.13 -1.39 7.10
CA LYS A 65 -11.98 -1.80 5.96
C LYS A 65 -13.10 -0.82 5.56
N GLY A 66 -13.21 0.37 6.16
CA GLY A 66 -14.17 1.42 5.75
C GLY A 66 -14.05 1.84 4.27
N CYS A 67 -12.83 1.79 3.72
CA CYS A 67 -12.57 2.03 2.31
C CYS A 67 -13.43 1.19 1.34
N LYS A 68 -13.82 -0.04 1.72
CA LYS A 68 -14.62 -0.93 0.87
C LYS A 68 -16.09 -0.52 0.82
N SER A 69 -16.62 0.00 1.94
CA SER A 69 -18.00 0.50 2.01
C SER A 69 -18.17 1.88 1.36
N GLU A 70 -17.13 2.70 1.40
CA GLU A 70 -17.17 4.09 0.92
C GLU A 70 -16.89 4.22 -0.59
N CYS A 71 -16.19 3.25 -1.16
CA CYS A 71 -15.73 3.32 -2.53
C CYS A 71 -16.64 2.51 -3.44
N GLU A 72 -17.40 3.18 -4.30
CA GLU A 72 -18.19 2.56 -5.38
C GLU A 72 -17.33 1.64 -6.27
N SER A 73 -16.06 1.99 -6.46
CA SER A 73 -15.11 1.16 -7.22
C SER A 73 -14.58 -0.06 -6.46
N GLY A 74 -15.07 -0.31 -5.24
CA GLY A 74 -14.72 -1.48 -4.43
C GLY A 74 -13.25 -1.53 -4.01
N VAL A 75 -12.61 -0.38 -3.80
CA VAL A 75 -11.19 -0.33 -3.40
C VAL A 75 -11.03 -0.84 -1.97
N ASP A 76 -10.21 -1.89 -1.82
CA ASP A 76 -9.85 -2.47 -0.53
C ASP A 76 -8.42 -2.10 -0.14
N MET A 77 -8.29 -1.05 0.68
CA MET A 77 -6.98 -0.60 1.15
C MET A 77 -6.32 -1.55 2.15
N ALA A 78 -7.09 -2.40 2.84
CA ALA A 78 -6.51 -3.36 3.77
C ALA A 78 -5.76 -4.44 2.98
N LYS A 79 -6.40 -5.01 1.95
CA LYS A 79 -5.75 -5.95 1.05
C LYS A 79 -4.51 -5.35 0.37
N LEU A 80 -4.65 -4.14 -0.18
CA LEU A 80 -3.54 -3.45 -0.84
C LEU A 80 -2.38 -3.14 0.11
N LYS A 81 -2.65 -2.87 1.39
CA LYS A 81 -1.59 -2.69 2.39
C LYS A 81 -0.83 -3.97 2.64
N TYR A 82 -1.49 -5.13 2.73
CA TYR A 82 -0.79 -6.41 2.88
C TYR A 82 0.12 -6.69 1.68
N GLU A 83 -0.39 -6.52 0.45
CA GLU A 83 0.42 -6.68 -0.77
C GLU A 83 1.62 -5.72 -0.79
N PHE A 84 1.41 -4.48 -0.37
CA PHE A 84 2.49 -3.49 -0.24
C PHE A 84 3.53 -3.91 0.82
N LEU A 85 3.09 -4.37 1.99
CA LEU A 85 3.97 -4.75 3.09
C LEU A 85 4.79 -5.99 2.75
N ASP A 86 4.21 -6.96 2.03
CA ASP A 86 4.92 -8.14 1.52
C ASP A 86 6.09 -7.72 0.61
N GLN A 87 5.79 -6.90 -0.41
CA GLN A 87 6.80 -6.37 -1.33
C GLN A 87 7.86 -5.51 -0.61
N TYR A 88 7.44 -4.67 0.33
CA TYR A 88 8.32 -3.78 1.08
C TYR A 88 9.27 -4.56 2.00
N GLN A 89 8.78 -5.62 2.64
CA GLN A 89 9.59 -6.50 3.49
C GLN A 89 10.53 -7.37 2.66
N GLY A 90 10.09 -7.91 1.52
CA GLY A 90 10.95 -8.63 0.59
C GLY A 90 12.13 -7.78 0.09
N ALA A 91 11.95 -6.46 -0.04
CA ALA A 91 13.00 -5.54 -0.43
C ALA A 91 13.95 -5.10 0.72
N LYS A 92 13.46 -5.00 1.95
CA LYS A 92 14.23 -4.48 3.11
C LYS A 92 14.74 -5.55 4.09
N GLY A 93 14.24 -6.77 4.01
CA GLY A 93 14.47 -7.83 4.98
C GLY A 93 13.56 -7.72 6.20
N ILE A 94 13.22 -8.87 6.78
CA ILE A 94 12.37 -8.96 7.98
C ILE A 94 13.29 -8.98 9.22
N PRO A 95 13.07 -8.14 10.23
CA PRO A 95 13.84 -8.24 11.47
C PRO A 95 13.47 -9.52 12.23
N LEU A 96 14.47 -10.23 12.76
CA LEU A 96 14.36 -11.54 13.43
C LEU A 96 13.21 -11.65 14.46
N ARG A 97 12.78 -10.53 15.07
CA ARG A 97 11.65 -10.51 16.03
C ARG A 97 10.28 -10.79 15.39
N LYS A 98 10.09 -10.46 14.11
CA LYS A 98 8.84 -10.73 13.37
C LYS A 98 8.77 -12.14 12.79
N GLU A 99 9.90 -12.84 12.72
CA GLU A 99 9.99 -14.20 12.19
C GLU A 99 9.17 -15.21 13.00
N CYS A 100 8.84 -14.88 14.26
CA CYS A 100 8.08 -15.75 15.15
C CYS A 100 6.55 -15.60 15.00
N SER A 101 6.02 -14.55 14.35
CA SER A 101 4.57 -14.31 14.23
C SER A 101 3.93 -14.76 12.91
N ASP A 102 4.73 -14.93 11.85
CA ASP A 102 4.23 -15.14 10.47
C ASP A 102 4.72 -16.46 9.84
N THR A 103 4.85 -17.55 10.61
CA THR A 103 5.25 -18.87 10.06
C THR A 103 4.17 -19.57 9.21
N SER A 104 3.15 -18.85 8.74
CA SER A 104 2.06 -19.41 7.91
C SER A 104 1.87 -18.74 6.55
N VAL A 105 2.81 -17.90 6.09
CA VAL A 105 2.82 -17.40 4.70
C VAL A 105 4.22 -17.61 4.11
N ASP A 106 4.50 -18.87 3.82
CA ASP A 106 5.39 -19.37 2.78
C ASP A 106 6.72 -18.62 2.53
N SER A 107 7.79 -19.11 3.16
CA SER A 107 9.04 -19.69 2.61
C SER A 107 9.57 -19.36 1.19
N ALA A 108 8.99 -18.47 0.39
CA ALA A 108 9.25 -18.37 -1.06
C ALA A 108 9.72 -16.99 -1.56
N SER A 109 9.96 -16.02 -0.68
CA SER A 109 10.48 -14.69 -1.08
C SER A 109 12.02 -14.62 -1.16
N GLY A 110 12.72 -15.69 -0.74
CA GLY A 110 14.18 -15.81 -0.83
C GLY A 110 14.75 -16.14 -2.22
N GLU A 111 13.92 -16.57 -3.18
CA GLU A 111 14.41 -16.99 -4.52
C GLU A 111 14.12 -15.99 -5.64
N ALA A 112 13.16 -15.08 -5.48
CA ALA A 112 12.74 -14.18 -6.56
C ALA A 112 13.78 -13.11 -6.92
N ASN A 113 14.69 -12.75 -6.01
CA ASN A 113 15.71 -11.74 -6.26
C ASN A 113 16.95 -12.27 -7.00
N ARG A 114 17.02 -13.58 -7.28
CA ARG A 114 18.10 -14.17 -8.10
C ARG A 114 17.77 -14.17 -9.61
N SER A 115 16.49 -14.22 -9.98
CA SER A 115 16.07 -14.17 -11.40
C SER A 115 16.04 -12.77 -12.01
N PHE A 116 15.84 -11.70 -11.22
CA PHE A 116 15.75 -10.34 -11.78
C PHE A 116 17.12 -9.76 -12.19
N LEU A 117 18.22 -10.23 -11.56
CA LEU A 117 19.58 -9.82 -11.92
C LEU A 117 20.15 -10.58 -13.12
N GLN A 118 19.59 -11.74 -13.49
CA GLN A 118 20.10 -12.57 -14.60
C GLN A 118 19.47 -12.22 -15.97
N LEU A 119 18.40 -11.42 -15.98
CA LEU A 119 17.73 -10.95 -17.21
C LEU A 119 18.19 -9.55 -17.68
N ARG A 120 19.20 -8.96 -17.03
CA ARG A 120 19.79 -7.66 -17.42
C ARG A 120 21.18 -7.77 -18.08
N SER A 121 21.64 -8.99 -18.37
CA SER A 121 22.92 -9.25 -19.05
C SER A 121 22.77 -9.98 -20.39
N GLN A 122 21.60 -9.88 -21.05
CA GLN A 122 21.42 -10.25 -22.46
C GLN A 122 20.70 -9.13 -23.19
#